data_AF-A0A852WAS0-F1
#
_entry.id   AF-A0A852WAS0-F1
#
_cell.length_a   1.000
_cell.length_b   1.000
_cell.length_c   1.000
_cell.angle_alpha   90.00
_cell.angle_beta   90.00
_cell.angle_gamma   90.00
#
_symmetry.space_group_name_H-M   'P 1'
#
loop_
_entity.id
_entity.type
_entity.pdbx_description
1 polymer ?
#
loop_
_entity_poly.entity_id
_entity_poly.type
_entity_poly.pdbx_seq_one_letter_code
_entity_poly.pdbx_strand_id
1 'polypeptide(L)'
;MGTTKLEIDPWASNPLVDGFTAKNPTIVKAALAERPAPTLFTNWDLPPFTASGVDPQFLMWLPFGCRHYAASEPRPAAVLQLIEESGRDPDASVDSDGLNDYLRRVVDWITGRGVDPELQASQAAHATYDQIFGEAEAADAARRFEQNKAQADLLAMKTRTGAYADPGRATR
;
A
#
# COMPACT_ATOMS: atom_id res chain seq x y z
N MET A 1 35.30 -7.26 10.63
CA MET A 1 33.85 -7.52 10.49
C MET A 1 33.59 -7.80 9.03
N GLY A 2 33.11 -8.99 8.66
CA GLY A 2 32.88 -9.34 7.26
C GLY A 2 31.69 -8.56 6.70
N THR A 3 31.90 -7.81 5.63
CA THR A 3 30.81 -7.24 4.82
C THR A 3 30.13 -8.38 4.07
N THR A 4 29.14 -9.02 4.69
CA THR A 4 28.32 -10.03 4.02
C THR A 4 27.57 -9.34 2.88
N LYS A 5 27.92 -9.65 1.63
CA LYS A 5 27.26 -9.14 0.42
C LYS A 5 25.78 -9.52 0.48
N LEU A 6 24.89 -8.58 0.13
CA LEU A 6 23.48 -8.89 -0.04
C LEU A 6 23.36 -9.74 -1.30
N GLU A 7 22.86 -10.98 -1.18
CA GLU A 7 22.54 -11.79 -2.36
C GLU A 7 21.22 -11.27 -2.93
N ILE A 8 21.27 -10.76 -4.15
CA ILE A 8 20.14 -10.18 -4.87
C ILE A 8 19.97 -10.99 -6.15
N ASP A 9 18.77 -11.51 -6.39
CA ASP A 9 18.40 -12.02 -7.72
C ASP A 9 18.10 -10.83 -8.62
N PRO A 10 18.92 -10.52 -9.64
CA PRO A 10 18.77 -9.30 -10.41
C PRO A 10 17.54 -9.32 -11.34
N TRP A 11 16.96 -10.51 -11.62
CA TRP A 11 15.78 -10.65 -12.47
C TRP A 11 14.46 -10.72 -11.69
N ALA A 12 14.50 -10.77 -10.36
CA ALA A 12 13.28 -10.76 -9.54
C ALA A 12 12.44 -9.50 -9.78
N SER A 13 11.15 -9.56 -9.46
CA SER A 13 10.24 -8.42 -9.63
C SER A 13 10.60 -7.25 -8.71
N ASN A 14 10.97 -7.55 -7.46
CA ASN A 14 11.35 -6.56 -6.45
C ASN A 14 12.63 -6.97 -5.69
N PRO A 15 13.78 -6.97 -6.39
CA PRO A 15 14.97 -7.71 -5.99
C PRO A 15 15.63 -7.19 -4.70
N LEU A 16 15.54 -5.88 -4.41
CA LEU A 16 16.11 -5.34 -3.19
C LEU A 16 15.29 -5.72 -1.96
N VAL A 17 13.97 -5.66 -2.05
CA VAL A 17 13.08 -6.08 -0.96
C VAL A 17 13.26 -7.57 -0.69
N ASP A 18 13.34 -8.38 -1.74
CA ASP A 18 13.58 -9.83 -1.63
C ASP A 18 14.93 -10.12 -0.97
N GLY A 19 16.00 -9.46 -1.41
CA GLY A 19 17.33 -9.59 -0.81
C GLY A 19 17.34 -9.21 0.67
N PHE A 20 16.68 -8.12 1.06
CA PHE A 20 16.57 -7.72 2.46
C PHE A 20 15.72 -8.67 3.30
N THR A 21 14.67 -9.24 2.72
CA THR A 21 13.82 -10.25 3.37
C THR A 21 14.63 -11.50 3.69
N ALA A 22 15.45 -11.95 2.74
CA ALA A 22 16.34 -13.10 2.92
C ALA A 22 17.42 -12.84 3.98
N LYS A 23 18.03 -11.65 3.99
CA LYS A 23 19.16 -11.34 4.87
C LYS A 23 18.75 -10.95 6.31
N ASN A 24 17.71 -10.13 6.46
CA ASN A 24 17.31 -9.52 7.74
C ASN A 24 15.78 -9.53 7.92
N PRO A 25 15.15 -10.71 8.10
CA PRO A 25 13.69 -10.83 8.16
C PRO A 25 13.06 -10.05 9.32
N THR A 26 13.78 -9.86 10.43
CA THR A 26 13.29 -9.08 11.58
C THR A 26 13.11 -7.60 11.25
N ILE A 27 14.05 -7.01 10.50
CA ILE A 27 13.97 -5.60 10.11
C ILE A 27 12.85 -5.41 9.09
N VAL A 28 12.76 -6.32 8.11
CA VAL A 28 11.68 -6.29 7.12
C VAL A 28 10.30 -6.44 7.78
N LYS A 29 10.17 -7.31 8.79
CA LYS A 29 8.91 -7.44 9.55
C LYS A 29 8.53 -6.15 10.28
N ALA A 30 9.50 -5.44 10.86
CA ALA A 30 9.25 -4.15 11.48
C ALA A 30 8.84 -3.09 10.44
N ALA A 31 9.57 -3.00 9.33
CA ALA A 31 9.27 -2.06 8.25
C ALA A 31 7.89 -2.31 7.61
N LEU A 32 7.50 -3.58 7.41
CA LEU A 32 6.17 -3.97 6.93
C LEU A 32 5.05 -3.61 7.90
N ALA A 33 5.32 -3.61 9.21
CA ALA A 33 4.34 -3.20 10.21
C ALA A 33 4.09 -1.67 10.20
N GLU A 34 5.08 -0.89 9.77
CA GLU A 34 4.96 0.57 9.62
C GLU A 34 4.30 0.96 8.30
N ARG A 35 4.71 0.34 7.18
CA ARG A 35 4.19 0.67 5.84
C ARG A 35 4.47 -0.44 4.81
N PRO A 36 3.67 -0.52 3.72
CA PRO A 36 3.91 -1.51 2.66
C PRO A 36 5.29 -1.36 2.04
N ALA A 37 5.83 -2.49 1.56
CA ALA A 37 7.12 -2.52 0.87
C ALA A 37 7.07 -1.69 -0.42
N PRO A 38 8.09 -0.87 -0.73
CA PRO A 38 8.17 -0.16 -1.99
C PRO A 38 8.27 -1.14 -3.16
N THR A 39 7.48 -0.91 -4.20
CA THR A 39 7.55 -1.61 -5.48
C THR A 39 8.60 -0.97 -6.40
N LEU A 40 9.05 -1.71 -7.43
CA LEU A 40 10.10 -1.24 -8.34
C LEU A 40 9.71 0.06 -9.04
N PHE A 41 8.49 0.14 -9.58
CA PHE A 41 7.86 1.37 -10.07
C PHE A 41 6.88 1.90 -9.01
N THR A 42 6.33 3.10 -9.19
CA THR A 42 5.54 3.79 -8.15
C THR A 42 4.44 2.93 -7.53
N ASN A 43 3.72 2.15 -8.33
CA ASN A 43 2.56 1.37 -7.88
C ASN A 43 2.68 -0.14 -8.14
N TRP A 44 3.67 -0.58 -8.91
CA TRP A 44 3.75 -1.93 -9.47
C TRP A 44 5.20 -2.34 -9.72
N ASP A 45 5.47 -3.62 -9.89
CA ASP A 45 6.80 -4.11 -10.26
C ASP A 45 7.13 -3.89 -11.75
N LEU A 46 6.11 -3.63 -12.57
CA LEU A 46 6.22 -3.24 -13.97
C LEU A 46 5.32 -2.04 -14.23
N PRO A 47 5.72 -1.11 -15.11
CA PRO A 47 4.88 0.03 -15.46
C PRO A 47 3.69 -0.43 -16.31
N PRO A 48 2.57 0.32 -16.30
CA PRO A 48 1.41 -0.01 -17.14
C PRO A 48 1.69 0.15 -18.64
N PHE A 49 2.67 0.99 -19.00
CA PHE A 49 3.14 1.21 -20.37
C PHE A 49 4.62 1.67 -20.33
N THR A 50 5.33 1.51 -21.44
CA THR A 50 6.68 2.05 -21.64
C THR A 50 6.64 3.25 -22.57
N ALA A 51 7.63 4.14 -22.48
CA ALA A 51 7.72 5.32 -23.36
C ALA A 51 7.90 4.96 -24.84
N SER A 52 8.60 3.85 -25.12
CA SER A 52 8.79 3.33 -26.48
C SER A 52 7.58 2.57 -27.03
N GLY A 53 6.64 2.16 -26.18
CA GLY A 53 5.54 1.27 -26.58
C GLY A 53 5.92 -0.22 -26.65
N VAL A 54 7.14 -0.58 -26.24
CA VAL A 54 7.52 -1.99 -25.99
C VAL A 54 6.67 -2.53 -24.84
N ASP A 55 6.21 -3.79 -24.94
CA ASP A 55 5.42 -4.42 -23.87
C ASP A 55 6.23 -4.42 -22.55
N PRO A 56 5.67 -3.89 -21.44
CA PRO A 56 6.32 -3.90 -20.13
C PRO A 56 6.84 -5.26 -19.68
N GLN A 57 6.25 -6.38 -20.14
CA GLN A 57 6.73 -7.73 -19.83
C GLN A 57 8.17 -7.98 -20.29
N PHE A 58 8.62 -7.35 -21.38
CA PHE A 58 10.01 -7.47 -21.86
C PHE A 58 11.03 -6.88 -20.89
N LEU A 59 10.62 -5.96 -20.01
CA LEU A 59 11.52 -5.41 -18.98
C LEU A 59 12.00 -6.48 -17.99
N MET A 60 11.26 -7.58 -17.82
CA MET A 60 11.68 -8.69 -16.97
C MET A 60 12.89 -9.46 -17.52
N TRP A 61 13.22 -9.27 -18.80
CA TRP A 61 14.43 -9.86 -19.39
C TRP A 61 15.70 -9.07 -19.06
N LEU A 62 15.54 -7.87 -18.50
CA LEU A 62 16.62 -7.05 -18.01
C LEU A 62 16.83 -7.24 -16.50
N PRO A 63 18.06 -7.08 -16.00
CA PRO A 63 18.28 -6.88 -14.58
C PRO A 63 17.59 -5.59 -14.12
N PHE A 64 17.17 -5.54 -12.86
CA PHE A 64 16.37 -4.42 -12.34
C PHE A 64 17.06 -3.05 -12.49
N GLY A 65 18.39 -3.01 -12.46
CA GLY A 65 19.19 -1.80 -12.67
C GLY A 65 19.01 -1.16 -14.05
N CYS A 66 18.47 -1.89 -15.03
CA CYS A 66 18.22 -1.37 -16.38
C CYS A 66 16.74 -1.04 -16.62
N ARG A 67 15.82 -1.52 -15.78
CA ARG A 67 14.37 -1.50 -16.07
C ARG A 67 13.77 -0.09 -16.11
N HIS A 68 14.20 0.81 -15.23
CA HIS A 68 13.73 2.20 -15.19
C HIS A 68 14.18 3.00 -16.42
N TYR A 69 15.44 2.83 -16.83
CA TYR A 69 15.93 3.41 -18.08
C TYR A 69 15.17 2.85 -19.28
N ALA A 70 15.03 1.53 -19.39
CA ALA A 70 14.31 0.89 -20.49
C ALA A 70 12.83 1.29 -20.57
N ALA A 71 12.17 1.49 -19.43
CA ALA A 71 10.79 1.95 -19.37
C ALA A 71 10.61 3.40 -19.85
N SER A 72 11.64 4.24 -19.68
CA SER A 72 11.61 5.67 -20.02
C SER A 72 12.22 6.01 -21.39
N GLU A 73 12.98 5.09 -22.01
CA GLU A 73 13.55 5.28 -23.34
C GLU A 73 12.43 5.31 -24.42
N PRO A 74 12.32 6.39 -25.21
CA PRO A 74 11.28 6.54 -26.23
C PRO A 74 11.52 5.72 -27.51
N ARG A 75 12.74 5.21 -27.76
CA ARG A 75 13.05 4.49 -29.01
C ARG A 75 13.00 2.96 -28.79
N PRO A 76 12.08 2.23 -29.46
CA PRO A 76 12.00 0.78 -29.34
C PRO A 76 13.31 0.05 -29.67
N ALA A 77 14.02 0.51 -30.71
CA ALA A 77 15.28 -0.09 -31.13
C ALA A 77 16.36 -0.01 -30.04
N ALA A 78 16.42 1.09 -29.28
CA ALA A 78 17.37 1.24 -28.18
C ALA A 78 17.03 0.33 -26.99
N VAL A 79 15.74 0.13 -26.71
CA VAL A 79 15.29 -0.81 -25.67
C VAL A 79 15.64 -2.25 -26.04
N LEU A 80 15.39 -2.66 -27.30
CA LEU A 80 15.73 -4.00 -27.77
C LEU A 80 17.25 -4.23 -27.77
N GLN A 81 18.03 -3.24 -28.20
CA GLN A 81 19.49 -3.29 -28.12
C GLN A 81 19.97 -3.48 -26.67
N LEU A 82 19.40 -2.74 -25.72
CA LEU A 82 19.72 -2.90 -24.31
C LEU A 82 19.38 -4.30 -23.78
N ILE A 83 18.26 -4.88 -24.21
CA ILE A 83 17.89 -6.26 -23.87
C ILE A 83 18.93 -7.25 -24.38
N GLU A 84 19.40 -7.10 -25.62
CA GLU A 84 20.42 -7.97 -26.22
C GLU A 84 21.77 -7.85 -25.51
N GLU A 85 22.19 -6.62 -25.19
CA GLU A 85 23.51 -6.34 -24.61
C GLU A 85 23.57 -6.66 -23.11
N SER A 86 22.50 -6.35 -22.36
CA SER A 86 22.51 -6.37 -20.90
C SER A 86 21.64 -7.47 -20.28
N GLY A 87 20.76 -8.14 -21.03
CA GLY A 87 19.81 -9.11 -20.47
C GLY A 87 20.46 -10.33 -19.78
N ARG A 88 21.73 -10.62 -20.09
CA ARG A 88 22.50 -11.73 -19.50
C ARG A 88 23.51 -11.29 -18.44
N ASP A 89 23.71 -9.99 -18.28
CA ASP A 89 24.66 -9.44 -17.31
C ASP A 89 23.92 -9.11 -16.00
N PRO A 90 24.13 -9.88 -14.91
CA PRO A 90 23.46 -9.64 -13.64
C PRO A 90 23.84 -8.31 -12.98
N ASP A 91 25.00 -7.75 -13.32
CA ASP A 91 25.52 -6.51 -12.75
C ASP A 91 25.22 -5.29 -13.65
N ALA A 92 24.60 -5.49 -14.81
CA ALA A 92 24.25 -4.38 -15.70
C ALA A 92 23.25 -3.44 -15.04
N SER A 93 23.60 -2.15 -15.10
CA SER A 93 22.82 -1.07 -14.51
C SER A 93 22.99 0.18 -15.38
N VAL A 94 21.89 0.91 -15.57
CA VAL A 94 21.90 2.19 -16.27
C VAL A 94 21.33 3.23 -15.33
N ASP A 95 22.13 4.27 -15.07
CA ASP A 95 21.73 5.36 -14.19
C ASP A 95 20.45 6.02 -14.70
N SER A 96 19.49 6.20 -13.81
CA SER A 96 18.19 6.80 -14.12
C SER A 96 17.54 7.33 -12.85
N ASP A 97 16.79 8.43 -12.98
CA ASP A 97 16.08 9.04 -11.86
C ASP A 97 15.13 8.04 -11.18
N GLY A 98 14.45 7.19 -11.96
CA GLY A 98 13.56 6.16 -11.45
C GLY A 98 14.27 5.08 -10.63
N LEU A 99 15.45 4.64 -11.07
CA LEU A 99 16.26 3.68 -10.31
C LEU A 99 16.74 4.28 -8.99
N ASN A 100 17.26 5.50 -9.04
CA ASN A 100 17.75 6.22 -7.87
C ASN A 100 16.63 6.49 -6.86
N ASP A 101 15.43 6.85 -7.34
CA ASP A 101 14.25 6.99 -6.49
C ASP A 101 13.86 5.65 -5.84
N TYR A 102 13.82 4.55 -6.60
CA TYR A 102 13.53 3.23 -6.04
C TYR A 102 14.54 2.82 -4.96
N LEU A 103 15.84 2.98 -5.22
CA LEU A 103 16.91 2.70 -4.25
C LEU A 103 16.70 3.50 -2.97
N ARG A 104 16.42 4.79 -3.09
CA ARG A 104 16.11 5.68 -1.97
C ARG A 104 14.86 5.21 -1.21
N ARG A 105 13.76 4.90 -1.90
CA ARG A 105 12.51 4.42 -1.30
C ARG A 105 12.73 3.15 -0.47
N VAL A 106 13.51 2.20 -0.97
CA VAL A 106 13.85 0.96 -0.25
C VAL A 106 14.71 1.23 0.98
N VAL A 107 15.73 2.09 0.86
CA VAL A 107 16.59 2.47 2.01
C VAL A 107 15.80 3.22 3.07
N ASP A 108 14.96 4.17 2.67
CA ASP A 108 14.07 4.93 3.56
C ASP A 108 13.06 4.01 4.24
N TRP A 109 12.60 2.97 3.55
CA TRP A 109 11.68 1.96 4.09
C TRP A 109 12.36 1.11 5.15
N ILE A 110 13.53 0.57 4.86
CA ILE A 110 14.19 -0.33 5.80
C ILE A 110 14.81 0.38 7.01
N THR A 111 15.09 1.68 6.88
CA THR A 111 15.64 2.50 7.98
C THR A 111 14.58 3.27 8.76
N GLY A 112 13.29 3.13 8.42
CA GLY A 112 12.19 3.85 9.07
C GLY A 112 12.22 5.38 8.87
N ARG A 113 13.00 5.86 7.89
CA ARG A 113 13.22 7.31 7.65
C ARG A 113 12.24 7.94 6.68
N GLY A 114 11.56 7.14 5.86
CA GLY A 114 10.60 7.66 4.89
C GLY A 114 9.22 7.87 5.48
N VAL A 115 9.09 8.78 6.45
CA VAL A 115 7.76 9.34 6.69
C VAL A 115 7.42 10.17 5.47
N ASP A 116 6.48 9.67 4.67
CA ASP A 116 5.94 10.39 3.53
C ASP A 116 5.30 11.68 4.06
N PRO A 117 5.78 12.88 3.65
CA PRO A 117 5.23 14.15 4.12
C PRO A 117 3.72 14.25 3.88
N GLU A 118 3.21 13.58 2.83
CA GLU A 118 1.79 13.56 2.49
C GLU A 118 0.99 12.66 3.45
N LEU A 119 1.54 11.51 3.84
CA LEU A 119 0.95 10.66 4.89
C LEU A 119 1.01 11.35 6.25
N GLN A 120 2.10 12.06 6.56
CA GLN A 120 2.26 12.83 7.78
C GLN A 120 1.26 14.00 7.83
N ALA A 121 1.05 14.69 6.71
CA ALA A 121 0.06 15.76 6.57
C ALA A 121 -1.37 15.21 6.69
N SER A 122 -1.67 14.06 6.09
CA SER A 122 -2.96 13.38 6.18
C SER A 122 -3.27 12.93 7.61
N GLN A 123 -2.30 12.31 8.29
CA GLN A 123 -2.44 11.89 9.70
C GLN A 123 -2.57 13.10 10.64
N ALA A 124 -1.81 14.17 10.40
CA ALA A 124 -1.95 15.42 11.16
C ALA A 124 -3.31 16.10 10.92
N ALA A 125 -3.82 16.07 9.69
CA ALA A 125 -5.14 16.58 9.34
C ALA A 125 -6.26 15.78 10.03
N HIS A 126 -6.16 14.45 10.04
CA HIS A 126 -7.08 13.58 10.77
C HIS A 126 -7.04 13.82 12.29
N ALA A 127 -5.85 13.90 12.89
CA ALA A 127 -5.71 14.19 14.31
C ALA A 127 -6.30 15.57 14.68
N THR A 128 -6.14 16.56 13.79
CA THR A 128 -6.73 17.89 13.96
C THR A 128 -8.25 17.86 13.84
N TYR A 129 -8.80 17.08 12.89
CA TYR A 129 -10.24 16.87 12.76
C TYR A 129 -10.84 16.25 14.03
N ASP A 130 -10.22 15.18 14.55
CA ASP A 130 -10.68 14.51 15.77
C ASP A 130 -10.61 15.45 16.99
N GLN A 131 -9.58 16.30 17.07
CA GLN A 131 -9.45 17.28 18.15
C GLN A 131 -10.52 18.38 18.10
N ILE A 132 -10.95 18.80 16.90
CA ILE A 132 -11.93 19.88 16.74
C ILE A 132 -13.37 19.36 16.79
N PHE A 133 -13.62 18.17 16.22
CA PHE A 133 -14.97 17.67 15.97
C PHE A 133 -15.29 16.33 16.65
N GLY A 134 -14.29 15.59 17.13
CA GLY A 134 -14.48 14.25 17.70
C GLY A 134 -15.35 14.22 18.96
N GLU A 135 -15.24 15.21 19.85
CA GLU A 135 -16.11 15.31 21.03
C GLU A 135 -17.57 15.61 20.66
N ALA A 136 -17.79 16.44 19.63
CA ALA A 136 -19.14 16.79 19.19
C ALA A 136 -19.84 15.60 18.52
N GLU A 137 -19.13 14.83 17.70
CA GLU A 137 -19.65 13.61 17.08
C GLU A 137 -19.90 12.50 18.11
N ALA A 138 -19.00 12.33 19.10
CA ALA A 138 -19.20 11.37 20.17
C ALA A 138 -20.43 11.72 21.03
N ALA A 139 -20.65 13.01 21.31
CA ALA A 139 -21.83 13.47 22.03
C ALA A 139 -23.12 13.27 21.21
N ASP A 140 -23.09 13.49 19.90
CA ASP A 140 -24.24 13.23 19.01
C ASP A 140 -24.54 11.73 18.87
N ALA A 141 -23.51 10.89 18.78
CA ALA A 141 -23.67 9.44 18.78
C ALA A 141 -24.32 8.93 20.07
N ALA A 142 -23.89 9.45 21.23
CA ALA A 142 -24.50 9.13 22.51
C ALA A 142 -25.98 9.56 22.60
N ARG A 143 -26.31 10.78 22.11
CA ARG A 143 -27.70 11.26 22.03
C ARG A 143 -28.58 10.36 21.16
N ARG A 144 -28.10 9.94 20.00
CA ARG A 144 -28.82 9.03 19.09
C ARG A 144 -29.03 7.65 19.71
N PHE A 145 -28.04 7.14 20.45
CA PHE A 145 -28.17 5.88 21.15
C PHE A 145 -29.27 5.92 22.22
N GLU A 146 -29.32 6.98 23.04
CA GLU A 146 -30.36 7.17 24.04
C GLU A 146 -31.76 7.34 23.42
N GLN A 147 -31.86 8.06 22.29
CA GLN A 147 -33.12 8.18 21.54
C GLN A 147 -33.61 6.84 21.00
N ASN A 148 -32.71 6.04 20.42
CA ASN A 148 -33.05 4.72 19.89
C ASN A 148 -33.48 3.76 21.02
N LYS A 149 -32.83 3.83 22.18
CA LYS A 149 -33.19 3.06 23.37
C LYS A 149 -34.58 3.46 23.89
N ALA A 150 -34.86 4.75 24.02
CA ALA A 150 -36.16 5.24 24.44
C ALA A 150 -37.29 4.85 23.45
N GLN A 151 -37.00 4.87 22.15
CA GLN A 151 -37.93 4.43 21.12
C GLN A 151 -38.20 2.93 21.18
N ALA A 152 -37.18 2.12 21.45
CA ALA A 152 -37.32 0.67 21.66
C ALA A 152 -38.16 0.35 22.90
N ASP A 153 -37.94 1.05 24.02
CA ASP A 153 -38.71 0.89 25.25
C ASP A 153 -40.18 1.30 25.07
N LEU A 154 -40.44 2.39 24.34
CA LEU A 154 -41.80 2.82 23.97
C LEU A 154 -42.51 1.75 23.11
N LEU A 155 -41.79 1.15 22.17
CA LEU A 155 -42.33 0.09 21.31
C LEU A 155 -42.65 -1.17 22.14
N ALA A 156 -41.78 -1.55 23.07
CA ALA A 156 -41.98 -2.67 23.99
C ALA A 156 -43.14 -2.44 24.98
N MET A 157 -43.36 -1.20 25.40
CA MET A 157 -44.50 -0.85 26.25
C MET A 157 -45.84 -0.94 25.48
N LYS A 158 -45.87 -0.46 24.23
CA LYS A 158 -47.04 -0.53 23.34
C LYS A 158 -47.43 -1.96 22.98
N THR A 159 -46.46 -2.85 22.77
CA THR A 159 -46.75 -4.27 22.52
C THR A 159 -47.27 -4.99 23.76
N ARG A 160 -46.83 -4.63 24.98
CA ARG A 160 -47.41 -5.13 26.23
C ARG A 160 -48.84 -4.63 26.50
N THR A 161 -49.18 -3.40 26.10
CA THR A 161 -50.55 -2.86 26.27
C THR A 161 -51.50 -3.29 25.15
N GLY A 162 -51.00 -3.57 23.94
CA GLY A 162 -51.79 -4.11 22.83
C GLY A 162 -52.15 -5.61 22.97
N ALA A 163 -51.47 -6.36 23.83
CA ALA A 163 -51.76 -7.77 24.10
C ALA A 163 -53.03 -8.00 24.95
N TYR A 164 -53.73 -6.95 25.38
CA TYR A 164 -54.95 -7.01 26.19
C TYR A 164 -56.20 -6.46 25.50
N ALA A 165 -56.21 -6.45 24.15
CA ALA A 165 -57.37 -6.04 23.36
C ALA A 165 -57.71 -7.07 22.26
N ASP A 166 -58.01 -8.32 22.66
CA ASP A 166 -58.90 -9.18 21.88
C ASP A 166 -59.89 -9.90 22.81
N PRO A 167 -61.04 -9.28 23.13
CA PRO A 167 -62.14 -9.96 23.77
C PRO A 167 -63.09 -10.52 22.69
N GLY A 168 -62.66 -11.45 21.85
CA GLY A 168 -63.62 -12.05 20.92
C GLY A 168 -63.12 -12.99 19.84
N ARG A 169 -62.57 -14.15 20.21
CA ARG A 169 -62.67 -15.33 19.33
C ARG A 169 -63.30 -16.51 20.06
N ALA A 170 -64.62 -16.45 20.09
CA ALA A 170 -65.50 -17.53 20.52
C ALA A 170 -65.29 -18.77 19.66
N THR A 171 -65.20 -19.89 20.36
CA THR A 171 -65.44 -21.24 19.89
C THR A 171 -66.75 -21.35 19.12
N ARG A 172 -66.69 -21.97 17.94
CA ARG A 172 -67.69 -22.91 17.41
C ARG A 172 -67.03 -23.85 16.42
#